data_AF-A0A1Y0MIK5-F1
#
_entry.id   AF-A0A1Y0MIK5-F1
#
_cell.length_a   1.000
_cell.length_b   1.000
_cell.length_c   1.000
_cell.angle_alpha   90.00
_cell.angle_beta   90.00
_cell.angle_gamma   90.00
#
_symmetry.space_group_name_H-M   'P 1'
#
loop_
_entity.id
_entity.type
_entity.pdbx_description
1 polymer ?
#
loop_
_entity_poly.entity_id
_entity_poly.type
_entity_poly.pdbx_seq_one_letter_code
_entity_poly.pdbx_strand_id
1 'polypeptide(L)'
;MYNYIDQTGIPFKKLDCFSVRVQERNILNKLKIESDETTNKIINKGELIISTHNHPNIKAPDFPNKFMLNRKAQEEIVINWLKDTTGYVVDDFKTLFELPELNGKPFLLQIERGIRNYFLILANHIVDGDMIVREKYHSYHGFVQENFIKTFGQITKINGTLGIDGKMNDFANLNEVGGDLWFSNHVYQENLESIYPLKIVYGDLNLKNTHASLECLEEVGGNLNLRKTTCYNISSLKRVGGNVLISKSQFEKYDFSKVEIKGKIKIFNDKFNHRVLTRPH
;
A
#
# COMPACT_ATOMS: atom_id res chain seq x y z
N MET A 1 -4.66 -26.05 1.81
CA MET A 1 -3.94 -24.89 1.25
C MET A 1 -4.71 -23.59 1.44
N TYR A 2 -6.03 -23.54 1.15
CA TYR A 2 -6.81 -22.31 1.28
C TYR A 2 -6.71 -21.68 2.66
N ASN A 3 -6.87 -22.45 3.74
CA ASN A 3 -6.66 -21.94 5.11
C ASN A 3 -5.29 -21.26 5.31
N TYR A 4 -4.23 -21.75 4.66
CA TYR A 4 -2.93 -21.09 4.73
C TYR A 4 -2.94 -19.77 3.96
N ILE A 5 -3.54 -19.73 2.77
CA ILE A 5 -3.68 -18.51 1.96
C ILE A 5 -4.54 -17.48 2.71
N ASP A 6 -5.65 -17.88 3.30
CA ASP A 6 -6.54 -16.98 4.04
C ASP A 6 -5.85 -16.37 5.27
N GLN A 7 -5.02 -17.15 5.96
CA GLN A 7 -4.29 -16.71 7.15
C GLN A 7 -3.04 -15.88 6.82
N THR A 8 -2.34 -16.22 5.74
CA THR A 8 -0.98 -15.70 5.50
C THR A 8 -0.84 -14.87 4.23
N GLY A 9 -1.80 -14.96 3.32
CA GLY A 9 -1.68 -14.48 1.95
C GLY A 9 -0.99 -15.48 1.03
N ILE A 10 -0.93 -15.11 -0.25
CA ILE A 10 -0.18 -15.82 -1.28
C ILE A 10 1.26 -15.29 -1.26
N PRO A 11 2.25 -16.05 -0.78
CA PRO A 11 3.64 -15.64 -0.87
C PRO A 11 4.08 -15.61 -2.34
N PHE A 12 4.84 -14.60 -2.73
CA PHE A 12 5.41 -14.53 -4.07
C PHE A 12 6.82 -13.95 -4.05
N LYS A 13 7.63 -14.36 -5.03
CA LYS A 13 8.96 -13.80 -5.28
C LYS A 13 8.99 -13.02 -6.58
N LYS A 14 9.81 -11.97 -6.60
CA LYS A 14 10.22 -11.28 -7.82
C LYS A 14 11.37 -12.07 -8.42
N LEU A 15 11.19 -12.55 -9.64
CA LEU A 15 12.18 -13.29 -10.40
C LEU A 15 12.93 -12.33 -11.31
N ASP A 16 14.25 -12.33 -11.19
CA ASP A 16 15.12 -11.73 -12.18
C ASP A 16 15.33 -12.76 -13.29
N CYS A 17 14.93 -12.43 -14.52
CA CYS A 17 15.15 -13.29 -15.67
C CYS A 17 16.20 -12.66 -16.58
N PHE A 18 17.16 -13.48 -17.00
CA PHE A 18 18.15 -13.16 -18.00
C PHE A 18 17.89 -14.03 -19.23
N SER A 19 17.82 -13.40 -20.40
CA SER A 19 17.70 -14.11 -21.68
C SER A 19 18.83 -13.71 -22.62
N VAL A 20 19.56 -14.69 -23.14
CA VAL A 20 20.47 -14.49 -24.28
C VAL A 20 19.67 -14.61 -25.57
N ARG A 21 19.68 -13.57 -26.41
CA ARG A 21 19.21 -13.67 -27.80
C ARG A 21 20.41 -13.48 -28.72
N VAL A 22 20.62 -14.43 -29.62
CA VAL A 22 21.59 -14.32 -30.70
C VAL A 22 20.82 -13.87 -31.94
N GLN A 23 21.14 -12.70 -32.47
CA GLN A 23 20.53 -12.18 -33.70
C GLN A 23 21.62 -11.69 -34.64
N GLU A 24 21.69 -12.28 -35.84
CA GLU A 24 22.47 -11.73 -36.94
C GLU A 24 21.70 -11.90 -38.26
N ARG A 25 21.97 -11.01 -39.22
CA ARG A 25 21.17 -10.84 -40.44
C ARG A 25 21.05 -12.14 -41.26
N ASN A 26 19.82 -12.64 -41.30
CA ASN A 26 19.18 -13.43 -42.37
C ASN A 26 19.41 -14.94 -42.55
N ILE A 27 20.21 -15.70 -41.80
CA ILE A 27 20.21 -17.18 -41.97
C ILE A 27 20.41 -17.90 -40.63
N LEU A 28 19.50 -18.85 -40.33
CA LEU A 28 19.41 -19.61 -39.09
C LEU A 28 20.53 -20.68 -39.04
N ASN A 29 21.66 -20.38 -38.41
CA ASN A 29 22.72 -21.37 -38.16
C ASN A 29 22.90 -21.65 -36.68
N LYS A 30 22.99 -22.94 -36.36
CA LYS A 30 23.21 -23.51 -35.03
C LYS A 30 24.58 -23.05 -34.50
N LEU A 31 24.62 -22.56 -33.27
CA LEU A 31 25.86 -22.30 -32.55
C LEU A 31 26.65 -23.62 -32.45
N LYS A 32 27.77 -23.73 -33.16
CA LYS A 32 28.67 -24.89 -33.07
C LYS A 32 29.91 -24.43 -32.30
N ILE A 33 30.00 -24.86 -31.04
CA ILE A 33 31.19 -24.69 -30.21
C ILE A 33 32.06 -25.92 -30.46
N GLU A 34 33.23 -25.72 -31.04
CA GLU A 34 34.26 -26.75 -31.17
C GLU A 34 35.49 -26.31 -30.39
N SER A 35 36.04 -27.24 -29.59
CA SER A 35 37.26 -27.07 -28.83
C SER A 35 38.39 -27.73 -29.60
N ASP A 36 39.39 -26.95 -30.02
CA ASP A 36 40.63 -27.49 -30.58
C ASP A 36 41.64 -27.69 -29.43
N GLU A 37 41.82 -28.95 -29.03
CA GLU A 37 42.69 -29.34 -27.93
C GLU A 37 44.19 -29.13 -28.23
N THR A 38 44.57 -28.82 -29.48
CA THR A 38 45.99 -28.64 -29.85
C THR A 38 46.50 -27.21 -29.71
N THR A 39 45.61 -26.21 -29.72
CA THR A 39 46.02 -24.79 -29.72
C THR A 39 45.73 -24.05 -28.41
N ASN A 40 45.01 -24.68 -27.48
CA ASN A 40 44.65 -24.13 -26.15
C ASN A 40 44.09 -22.69 -26.23
N LYS A 41 43.44 -22.33 -27.34
CA LYS A 41 42.89 -20.99 -27.60
C LYS A 41 41.43 -21.08 -28.03
N ILE A 42 40.60 -20.28 -27.39
CA ILE A 42 39.22 -20.04 -27.80
C ILE A 42 39.25 -19.08 -29.00
N ILE A 43 38.83 -19.54 -30.17
CA ILE A 43 38.67 -18.69 -31.36
C ILE A 43 37.26 -18.09 -31.33
N ASN A 44 37.16 -16.79 -31.05
CA ASN A 44 35.88 -16.08 -31.00
C ASN A 44 35.51 -15.57 -32.41
N LYS A 45 34.37 -15.99 -32.96
CA LYS A 45 33.79 -15.44 -34.19
C LYS A 45 32.37 -14.94 -33.91
N GLY A 46 32.28 -13.67 -33.52
CA GLY A 46 31.01 -12.95 -33.32
C GLY A 46 30.97 -12.18 -32.01
N GLU A 47 30.19 -11.10 -31.97
CA GLU A 47 29.90 -10.38 -30.73
C GLU A 47 28.75 -11.06 -29.98
N LEU A 48 28.99 -11.47 -28.74
CA LEU A 48 27.93 -11.90 -27.83
C LEU A 48 27.25 -10.65 -27.26
N ILE A 49 26.08 -10.31 -27.79
CA ILE A 49 25.23 -9.27 -27.20
C ILE A 49 24.46 -9.89 -26.02
N ILE A 50 24.99 -9.71 -24.81
CA ILE A 50 24.29 -10.00 -23.56
C ILE A 50 23.32 -8.84 -23.29
N SER A 51 22.06 -8.99 -23.69
CA SER A 51 21.02 -8.04 -23.28
C SER A 51 20.47 -8.45 -21.92
N THR A 52 20.76 -7.67 -20.88
CA THR A 52 20.01 -7.73 -19.62
C THR A 52 18.68 -7.02 -19.83
N HIS A 53 17.72 -7.68 -20.49
CA HIS A 53 16.34 -7.28 -20.30
C HIS A 53 15.95 -7.68 -18.89
N ASN A 54 16.16 -6.75 -17.95
CA ASN A 54 15.44 -6.79 -16.69
C ASN A 54 13.96 -6.83 -17.08
N HIS A 55 13.31 -7.98 -16.90
CA HIS A 55 11.88 -8.03 -16.65
C HIS A 55 11.72 -8.04 -15.12
N PRO A 56 11.91 -6.90 -14.41
CA PRO A 56 11.96 -6.84 -12.94
C PRO A 56 10.63 -7.21 -12.26
N ASN A 57 9.66 -7.70 -13.03
CA ASN A 57 8.27 -7.89 -12.63
C ASN A 57 7.78 -9.32 -12.86
N ILE A 58 8.63 -10.30 -13.21
CA ILE A 58 8.16 -11.69 -13.24
C ILE A 58 7.90 -12.10 -11.79
N LYS A 59 6.63 -12.29 -11.43
CA LYS A 59 6.22 -12.74 -10.11
C LYS A 59 5.73 -14.18 -10.19
N ALA A 60 6.12 -14.99 -9.21
CA ALA A 60 5.68 -16.38 -9.10
C ALA A 60 5.33 -16.71 -7.65
N PRO A 61 4.32 -17.58 -7.41
CA PRO A 61 4.04 -18.07 -6.07
C PRO A 61 5.27 -18.75 -5.47
N ASP A 62 5.43 -18.62 -4.15
CA ASP A 62 6.57 -19.17 -3.41
C ASP A 62 6.11 -19.82 -2.10
N PHE A 63 5.24 -20.82 -2.21
CA PHE A 63 4.72 -21.52 -1.04
C PHE A 63 5.80 -22.35 -0.32
N PRO A 64 5.70 -22.51 1.02
CA PRO A 64 6.63 -23.33 1.79
C PRO A 64 6.84 -24.75 1.23
N ASN A 65 8.10 -25.22 1.17
CA ASN A 65 8.47 -26.52 0.62
C ASN A 65 7.73 -27.72 1.25
N LYS A 66 7.24 -27.59 2.50
CA LYS A 66 6.43 -28.62 3.18
C LYS A 66 5.16 -29.01 2.42
N PHE A 67 4.67 -28.15 1.52
CA PHE A 67 3.51 -28.44 0.69
C PHE A 67 3.82 -29.29 -0.53
N MET A 68 5.10 -29.48 -0.88
CA MET A 68 5.57 -30.34 -1.98
C MET A 68 4.93 -30.02 -3.34
N LEU A 69 4.71 -28.73 -3.64
CA LEU A 69 4.08 -28.28 -4.88
C LEU A 69 5.11 -27.76 -5.88
N ASN A 70 5.03 -28.25 -7.12
CA ASN A 70 5.73 -27.62 -8.24
C ASN A 70 5.07 -26.26 -8.58
N ARG A 71 5.77 -25.43 -9.37
CA ARG A 71 5.31 -24.08 -9.71
C ARG A 71 3.91 -24.05 -10.34
N LYS A 72 3.63 -24.94 -11.30
CA LYS A 72 2.34 -24.99 -11.99
C LYS A 72 1.21 -25.29 -11.01
N ALA A 73 1.42 -26.25 -10.11
CA ALA A 73 0.44 -26.59 -9.08
C ALA A 73 0.20 -25.42 -8.10
N GLN A 74 1.25 -24.65 -7.77
CA GLN A 74 1.08 -23.45 -6.94
C GLN A 74 0.23 -22.39 -7.65
N GLU A 75 0.48 -22.12 -8.93
CA GLU A 75 -0.29 -21.17 -9.74
C GLU A 75 -1.76 -21.61 -9.86
N GLU A 76 -2.03 -22.89 -10.18
CA GLU A 76 -3.39 -23.44 -10.26
C GLU A 76 -4.14 -23.32 -8.93
N ILE A 77 -3.50 -23.63 -7.80
CA ILE A 77 -4.16 -23.52 -6.48
C ILE A 77 -4.52 -22.08 -6.14
N VAL A 78 -3.66 -21.12 -6.49
CA VAL A 78 -3.94 -19.70 -6.25
C VAL A 78 -5.11 -19.21 -7.11
N ILE A 79 -5.14 -19.59 -8.38
CA ILE A 79 -6.22 -19.21 -9.30
C ILE A 79 -7.55 -19.80 -8.83
N ASN A 80 -7.56 -21.08 -8.46
CA ASN A 80 -8.75 -21.74 -7.92
C ASN A 80 -9.17 -21.10 -6.60
N TRP A 81 -8.22 -20.78 -5.71
CA TRP A 81 -8.53 -20.09 -4.46
C TRP A 81 -9.22 -18.75 -4.70
N LEU A 82 -8.73 -17.93 -5.63
CA LEU A 82 -9.35 -16.64 -5.95
C LEU A 82 -10.77 -16.84 -6.45
N LYS A 83 -10.96 -17.76 -7.40
CA LYS A 83 -12.26 -18.08 -7.99
C LYS A 83 -13.24 -18.57 -6.93
N ASP A 84 -12.83 -19.53 -6.11
CA ASP A 84 -13.71 -20.14 -5.11
C ASP A 84 -14.07 -19.14 -4.00
N THR A 85 -13.14 -18.25 -3.65
CA THR A 85 -13.33 -17.26 -2.57
C THR A 85 -14.12 -16.03 -3.02
N THR A 86 -13.91 -15.58 -4.26
CA THR A 86 -14.42 -14.27 -4.73
C THR A 86 -15.37 -14.36 -5.92
N GLY A 87 -15.44 -15.53 -6.59
CA GLY A 87 -16.11 -15.70 -7.88
C GLY A 87 -15.35 -15.11 -9.07
N TYR A 88 -14.25 -14.39 -8.84
CA TYR A 88 -13.47 -13.75 -9.89
C TYR A 88 -12.52 -14.74 -10.57
N VAL A 89 -12.54 -14.77 -11.91
CA VAL A 89 -11.75 -15.70 -12.71
C VAL A 89 -10.58 -14.97 -13.35
N VAL A 90 -9.39 -15.56 -13.24
CA VAL A 90 -8.19 -15.16 -13.97
C VAL A 90 -7.56 -16.38 -14.63
N ASP A 91 -6.92 -16.18 -15.78
CA ASP A 91 -6.26 -17.26 -16.53
C ASP A 91 -4.78 -17.42 -16.16
N ASP A 92 -4.14 -16.37 -15.60
CA ASP A 92 -2.74 -16.36 -15.20
C ASP A 92 -2.56 -15.71 -13.82
N PHE A 93 -1.62 -16.25 -13.03
CA PHE A 93 -1.23 -15.71 -11.73
C PHE A 93 -0.74 -14.26 -11.83
N LYS A 94 -0.11 -13.88 -12.94
CA LYS A 94 0.43 -12.52 -13.11
C LYS A 94 -0.67 -11.45 -13.14
N THR A 95 -1.87 -11.79 -13.61
CA THR A 95 -3.01 -10.86 -13.66
C THR A 95 -3.41 -10.37 -12.27
N LEU A 96 -3.11 -11.12 -11.21
CA LEU A 96 -3.41 -10.73 -9.83
C LEU A 96 -2.70 -9.42 -9.41
N PHE A 97 -1.56 -9.11 -10.01
CA PHE A 97 -0.82 -7.88 -9.70
C PHE A 97 -1.32 -6.66 -10.47
N GLU A 98 -2.23 -6.88 -11.41
CA GLU A 98 -2.90 -5.84 -12.19
C GLU A 98 -4.27 -5.49 -11.58
N LEU A 99 -4.65 -6.15 -10.48
CA LEU A 99 -5.93 -6.00 -9.78
C LEU A 99 -5.79 -5.37 -8.38
N PRO A 100 -5.22 -4.15 -8.25
CA PRO A 100 -5.21 -3.46 -6.96
C PRO A 100 -6.63 -3.10 -6.50
N GLU A 101 -7.55 -2.90 -7.44
CA GLU A 101 -8.95 -2.60 -7.20
C GLU A 101 -9.87 -3.48 -8.06
N LEU A 102 -11.06 -3.80 -7.53
CA LEU A 102 -12.17 -4.44 -8.23
C LEU A 102 -13.44 -3.63 -7.94
N ASN A 103 -14.09 -3.12 -8.99
CA ASN A 103 -15.25 -2.21 -8.87
C ASN A 103 -14.97 -0.95 -8.03
N GLY A 104 -13.77 -0.36 -8.17
CA GLY A 104 -13.36 0.86 -7.46
C GLY A 104 -13.12 0.67 -5.96
N LYS A 105 -12.91 -0.58 -5.51
CA LYS A 105 -12.59 -0.92 -4.13
C LYS A 105 -11.32 -1.76 -4.09
N PRO A 106 -10.48 -1.65 -3.05
CA PRO A 106 -9.34 -2.53 -2.87
C PRO A 106 -9.74 -4.00 -3.01
N PHE A 107 -8.98 -4.76 -3.79
CA PHE A 107 -9.25 -6.17 -4.04
C PHE A 107 -8.09 -7.05 -3.60
N LEU A 108 -6.91 -6.89 -4.20
CA LEU A 108 -5.69 -7.57 -3.76
C LEU A 108 -4.65 -6.55 -3.30
N LEU A 109 -4.17 -6.71 -2.06
CA LEU A 109 -3.13 -5.87 -1.49
C LEU A 109 -1.79 -6.59 -1.56
N GLN A 110 -0.77 -5.88 -2.07
CA GLN A 110 0.61 -6.33 -1.98
C GLN A 110 1.20 -5.89 -0.65
N ILE A 111 1.53 -6.85 0.22
CA ILE A 111 2.12 -6.61 1.53
C ILE A 111 3.56 -7.12 1.56
N GLU A 112 4.46 -6.35 2.17
CA GLU A 112 5.82 -6.78 2.49
C GLU A 112 5.93 -7.08 4.00
N ARG A 113 6.35 -8.30 4.35
CA ARG A 113 6.49 -8.78 5.74
C ARG A 113 7.95 -9.11 6.06
N GLY A 114 8.72 -8.07 6.39
CA GLY A 114 10.17 -8.17 6.55
C GLY A 114 10.92 -7.98 5.23
N ILE A 115 12.23 -8.25 5.22
CA ILE A 115 13.09 -7.94 4.06
C ILE A 115 12.76 -8.86 2.89
N ARG A 116 12.22 -8.30 1.80
CA ARG A 116 11.95 -9.01 0.51
C ARG A 116 10.95 -10.16 0.59
N ASN A 117 10.13 -10.20 1.63
CA ASN A 117 9.08 -11.20 1.80
C ASN A 117 7.73 -10.60 1.39
N TYR A 118 7.24 -10.95 0.21
CA TYR A 118 6.03 -10.34 -0.33
C TYR A 118 4.86 -11.31 -0.36
N PHE A 119 3.68 -10.78 -0.05
CA PHE A 119 2.41 -11.50 -0.03
C PHE A 119 1.38 -10.72 -0.83
N LEU A 120 0.55 -11.43 -1.59
CA LEU A 120 -0.76 -10.91 -2.02
C LEU A 120 -1.80 -11.36 -1.01
N ILE A 121 -2.55 -10.42 -0.45
CA ILE A 121 -3.69 -10.73 0.41
C ILE A 121 -4.97 -10.19 -0.23
N LEU A 122 -6.09 -10.88 0.02
CA LEU A 122 -7.40 -10.31 -0.26
C LEU A 122 -7.62 -9.12 0.68
N ALA A 123 -8.12 -8.02 0.16
CA ALA A 123 -8.59 -6.87 0.93
C ALA A 123 -9.91 -7.21 1.64
N ASN A 124 -9.85 -8.19 2.53
CA ASN A 124 -10.98 -8.65 3.33
C ASN A 124 -11.28 -7.65 4.46
N HIS A 125 -12.13 -8.05 5.41
CA HIS A 125 -12.54 -7.17 6.51
C HIS A 125 -11.41 -6.76 7.47
N ILE A 126 -10.31 -7.50 7.59
CA ILE A 126 -9.25 -7.23 8.59
C ILE A 126 -7.87 -7.36 7.94
N VAL A 127 -7.09 -6.28 7.99
CA VAL A 127 -5.69 -6.28 7.56
C VAL A 127 -4.77 -6.44 8.76
N ASP A 128 -4.00 -7.53 8.77
CA ASP A 128 -2.94 -7.77 9.75
C ASP A 128 -1.65 -7.04 9.39
N GLY A 129 -1.18 -6.21 10.33
CA GLY A 129 0.05 -5.42 10.21
C GLY A 129 -0.20 -3.98 9.75
N ASP A 130 0.88 -3.29 9.41
CA ASP A 130 0.84 -1.92 8.94
C ASP A 130 0.39 -1.84 7.47
N MET A 131 -0.41 -0.82 7.15
CA MET A 131 -0.81 -0.49 5.80
C MET A 131 -0.33 0.92 5.47
N ILE A 132 0.46 1.06 4.41
CA ILE A 132 0.89 2.38 3.92
C ILE A 132 0.47 2.54 2.47
N VAL A 133 -0.45 3.47 2.22
CA VAL A 133 -0.86 3.90 0.89
C VAL A 133 0.11 4.99 0.42
N ARG A 134 0.79 4.80 -0.71
CA ARG A 134 1.84 5.73 -1.19
C ARG A 134 1.58 6.22 -2.61
N GLU A 135 1.70 7.53 -2.79
CA GLU A 135 1.97 8.17 -4.07
C GLU A 135 3.41 7.88 -4.49
N LYS A 136 3.64 7.75 -5.80
CA LYS A 136 4.97 7.51 -6.35
C LYS A 136 5.34 8.59 -7.35
N TYR A 137 6.34 9.40 -7.02
CA TYR A 137 6.94 10.32 -7.98
C TYR A 137 7.90 9.57 -8.91
N HIS A 138 7.63 9.62 -10.22
CA HIS A 138 8.51 9.06 -11.25
C HIS A 138 9.44 10.15 -11.76
N SER A 139 10.55 10.37 -11.05
CA SER A 139 11.52 11.44 -11.35
C SER A 139 12.06 11.42 -12.78
N TYR A 140 12.22 10.24 -13.37
CA TYR A 140 12.70 10.08 -14.74
C TYR A 140 11.67 10.53 -15.79
N HIS A 141 10.37 10.47 -15.46
CA HIS A 141 9.29 10.77 -16.39
C HIS A 141 8.51 12.06 -16.03
N GLY A 142 8.86 12.71 -14.91
CA GLY A 142 8.30 14.00 -14.51
C GLY A 142 6.83 13.97 -14.11
N PHE A 143 6.29 12.83 -13.65
CA PHE A 143 4.90 12.74 -13.20
C PHE A 143 4.75 12.08 -11.82
N VAL A 144 3.72 12.50 -11.09
CA VAL A 144 3.26 11.85 -9.86
C VAL A 144 2.24 10.79 -10.25
N GLN A 145 2.51 9.55 -9.88
CA GLN A 145 1.50 8.50 -9.89
C GLN A 145 0.65 8.65 -8.63
N GLU A 146 -0.61 9.02 -8.83
CA GLU A 146 -1.60 9.10 -7.76
C GLU A 146 -1.78 7.74 -7.08
N ASN A 147 -2.26 7.78 -5.83
CA ASN A 147 -2.68 6.60 -5.11
C ASN A 147 -3.66 5.77 -5.96
N PHE A 148 -3.37 4.48 -6.06
CA PHE A 148 -4.31 3.52 -6.63
C PHE A 148 -5.48 3.25 -5.70
N ILE A 149 -5.28 3.31 -4.37
CA ILE A 149 -6.30 3.07 -3.36
C ILE A 149 -6.84 4.44 -2.93
N LYS A 150 -8.12 4.71 -3.25
CA LYS A 150 -8.80 5.96 -2.87
C LYS A 150 -9.94 5.77 -1.87
N THR A 151 -10.32 4.51 -1.60
CA THR A 151 -11.30 4.06 -0.58
C THR A 151 -10.78 2.78 0.10
N PHE A 152 -11.17 2.50 1.36
CA PHE A 152 -10.81 1.22 2.02
C PHE A 152 -11.78 0.07 1.71
N GLY A 153 -12.85 0.33 0.95
CA GLY A 153 -13.76 -0.71 0.49
C GLY A 153 -14.35 -1.55 1.63
N GLN A 154 -14.05 -2.86 1.65
CA GLN A 154 -14.59 -3.79 2.65
C GLN A 154 -13.76 -3.89 3.93
N ILE A 155 -12.58 -3.27 3.98
CA ILE A 155 -11.71 -3.29 5.14
C ILE A 155 -12.42 -2.56 6.28
N THR A 156 -12.61 -3.27 7.38
CA THR A 156 -13.23 -2.76 8.61
C THR A 156 -12.22 -2.44 9.69
N LYS A 157 -11.08 -3.14 9.69
CA LYS A 157 -10.04 -3.00 10.71
C LYS A 157 -8.63 -3.15 10.11
N ILE A 158 -7.71 -2.35 10.61
CA ILE A 158 -6.27 -2.52 10.38
C ILE A 158 -5.62 -2.74 11.75
N ASN A 159 -4.94 -3.86 11.96
CA ASN A 159 -4.36 -4.21 13.26
C ASN A 159 -3.07 -3.42 13.56
N GLY A 160 -2.37 -2.92 12.54
CA GLY A 160 -1.20 -2.07 12.69
C GLY A 160 -1.47 -0.59 12.40
N THR A 161 -0.41 0.09 11.99
CA THR A 161 -0.40 1.51 11.61
C THR A 161 -0.95 1.72 10.21
N LEU A 162 -1.79 2.75 10.03
CA LEU A 162 -2.27 3.22 8.74
C LEU A 162 -1.57 4.53 8.36
N GLY A 163 -0.70 4.47 7.35
CA GLY A 163 -0.08 5.62 6.72
C GLY A 163 -0.71 5.96 5.38
N ILE A 164 -1.08 7.22 5.16
CA ILE A 164 -1.63 7.71 3.90
C ILE A 164 -0.72 8.80 3.36
N ASP A 165 0.12 8.41 2.42
CA ASP A 165 1.08 9.25 1.71
C ASP A 165 0.54 9.63 0.34
N GLY A 166 -0.59 10.33 0.35
CA GLY A 166 -1.28 10.81 -0.84
C GLY A 166 -2.73 11.19 -0.58
N LYS A 167 -3.53 11.35 -1.62
CA LYS A 167 -4.97 11.69 -1.48
C LYS A 167 -5.85 10.47 -1.20
N MET A 168 -6.89 10.68 -0.39
CA MET A 168 -7.95 9.72 -0.09
C MET A 168 -9.33 10.36 -0.31
N ASN A 169 -10.33 9.57 -0.71
CA ASN A 169 -11.70 10.05 -0.89
C ASN A 169 -12.58 9.71 0.32
N ASP A 170 -12.54 8.47 0.80
CA ASP A 170 -13.39 8.02 1.91
C ASP A 170 -12.81 6.82 2.66
N PHE A 171 -13.33 6.57 3.86
CA PHE A 171 -12.92 5.45 4.71
C PHE A 171 -13.75 4.18 4.50
N ALA A 172 -14.81 4.24 3.69
CA ALA A 172 -15.80 3.19 3.46
C ALA A 172 -16.27 2.47 4.73
N ASN A 173 -15.73 1.30 5.04
CA ASN A 173 -16.13 0.50 6.20
C ASN A 173 -15.10 0.50 7.34
N LEU A 174 -13.96 1.20 7.17
CA LEU A 174 -12.87 1.19 8.14
C LEU A 174 -13.31 1.88 9.43
N ASN A 175 -13.48 1.09 10.48
CA ASN A 175 -13.98 1.54 11.78
C ASN A 175 -12.90 1.57 12.87
N GLU A 176 -11.79 0.85 12.69
CA GLU A 176 -10.78 0.66 13.73
C GLU A 176 -9.35 0.57 13.16
N VAL A 177 -8.40 1.30 13.77
CA VAL A 177 -6.96 1.21 13.49
C VAL A 177 -6.19 0.93 14.77
N GLY A 178 -5.50 -0.21 14.82
CA GLY A 178 -4.77 -0.73 15.99
C GLY A 178 -3.46 -0.01 16.31
N GLY A 179 -2.85 0.65 15.33
CA GLY A 179 -1.66 1.48 15.50
C GLY A 179 -1.96 2.97 15.31
N ASP A 180 -0.98 3.69 14.79
CA ASP A 180 -1.14 5.10 14.45
C ASP A 180 -1.94 5.27 13.15
N LEU A 181 -2.63 6.39 13.00
CA LEU A 181 -3.19 6.83 11.73
C LEU A 181 -2.60 8.19 11.36
N TRP A 182 -1.94 8.27 10.21
CA TRP A 182 -1.36 9.52 9.76
C TRP A 182 -1.56 9.78 8.26
N PHE A 183 -1.80 11.05 7.95
CA PHE A 183 -1.70 11.59 6.61
C PHE A 183 -0.37 12.31 6.42
N SER A 184 0.16 12.24 5.21
CA SER A 184 1.39 12.95 4.87
C SER A 184 1.18 14.46 4.86
N ASN A 185 2.08 15.18 5.53
CA ASN A 185 1.92 16.61 5.77
C ASN A 185 2.07 17.48 4.51
N HIS A 186 2.53 16.90 3.38
CA HIS A 186 2.73 17.62 2.12
C HIS A 186 1.49 17.57 1.21
N VAL A 187 0.48 16.76 1.55
CA VAL A 187 -0.76 16.63 0.77
C VAL A 187 -1.92 17.16 1.60
N TYR A 188 -2.68 18.10 1.04
CA TYR A 188 -3.95 18.52 1.61
C TYR A 188 -5.04 17.56 1.15
N GLN A 189 -5.79 16.99 2.10
CA GLN A 189 -6.85 16.03 1.79
C GLN A 189 -8.10 16.77 1.33
N GLU A 190 -8.14 17.22 0.08
CA GLU A 190 -9.23 18.05 -0.47
C GLU A 190 -10.53 17.30 -0.77
N ASN A 191 -10.46 15.97 -0.98
CA ASN A 191 -11.62 15.14 -1.28
C ASN A 191 -12.13 14.35 -0.05
N LEU A 192 -11.37 14.31 1.04
CA LEU A 192 -11.75 13.57 2.24
C LEU A 192 -12.70 14.40 3.10
N GLU A 193 -14.00 14.27 2.84
CA GLU A 193 -15.04 15.02 3.55
C GLU A 193 -15.27 14.53 4.98
N SER A 194 -15.04 13.24 5.24
CA SER A 194 -15.29 12.59 6.54
C SER A 194 -14.40 11.37 6.75
N ILE A 195 -14.07 11.09 8.01
CA ILE A 195 -13.46 9.80 8.40
C ILE A 195 -14.50 8.74 8.77
N TYR A 196 -15.80 9.02 8.62
CA TYR A 196 -16.86 8.03 8.88
C TYR A 196 -16.61 6.73 8.10
N PRO A 197 -16.67 5.54 8.74
CA PRO A 197 -17.17 5.26 10.09
C PRO A 197 -16.06 5.07 11.16
N LEU A 198 -14.86 5.62 11.00
CA LEU A 198 -13.73 5.42 11.91
C LEU A 198 -14.08 5.85 13.34
N LYS A 199 -14.12 4.89 14.27
CA LYS A 199 -14.44 5.12 15.68
C LYS A 199 -13.22 5.19 16.57
N ILE A 200 -12.23 4.34 16.32
CA ILE A 200 -11.12 4.14 17.26
C ILE A 200 -9.78 4.11 16.51
N VAL A 201 -8.83 4.87 17.04
CA VAL A 201 -7.40 4.76 16.72
C VAL A 201 -6.67 4.47 18.04
N TYR A 202 -6.02 3.32 18.18
CA TYR A 202 -5.35 2.98 19.45
C TYR A 202 -4.01 3.70 19.62
N GLY A 203 -3.38 4.12 18.52
CA GLY A 203 -2.16 4.94 18.53
C GLY A 203 -2.43 6.43 18.42
N ASP A 204 -1.46 7.14 17.85
CA ASP A 204 -1.54 8.57 17.51
C ASP A 204 -2.42 8.77 16.26
N LEU A 205 -3.28 9.80 16.29
CA LEU A 205 -4.07 10.23 15.14
C LEU A 205 -3.60 11.60 14.64
N ASN A 206 -3.00 11.63 13.45
CA ASN A 206 -2.54 12.85 12.81
C ASN A 206 -3.45 13.26 11.64
N LEU A 207 -4.32 14.23 11.93
CA LEU A 207 -5.25 14.86 10.97
C LEU A 207 -4.78 16.23 10.51
N LYS A 208 -3.50 16.56 10.72
CA LYS A 208 -2.96 17.85 10.30
C LYS A 208 -3.17 18.07 8.80
N ASN A 209 -3.59 19.29 8.43
CA ASN A 209 -3.90 19.66 7.03
C ASN A 209 -5.05 18.85 6.41
N THR A 210 -6.08 18.50 7.18
CA THR A 210 -7.30 17.85 6.68
C THR A 210 -8.54 18.72 6.95
N HIS A 211 -9.62 18.47 6.23
CA HIS A 211 -10.94 19.08 6.49
C HIS A 211 -12.02 18.06 6.88
N ALA A 212 -11.62 16.80 7.04
CA ALA A 212 -12.54 15.70 7.26
C ALA A 212 -13.34 15.86 8.55
N SER A 213 -14.64 15.56 8.48
CA SER A 213 -15.49 15.46 9.66
C SER A 213 -15.04 14.35 10.61
N LEU A 214 -15.02 14.65 11.90
CA LEU A 214 -14.61 13.75 13.00
C LEU A 214 -15.80 13.29 13.86
N GLU A 215 -17.02 13.47 13.36
CA GLU A 215 -18.26 13.27 14.11
C GLU A 215 -18.46 11.84 14.62
N CYS A 216 -17.77 10.84 14.07
CA CYS A 216 -17.86 9.45 14.48
C CYS A 216 -16.69 8.98 15.35
N LEU A 217 -15.64 9.79 15.48
CA LEU A 217 -14.44 9.40 16.21
C LEU A 217 -14.74 9.41 17.71
N GLU A 218 -14.63 8.24 18.34
CA GLU A 218 -14.92 8.05 19.76
C GLU A 218 -13.65 8.07 20.61
N GLU A 219 -12.54 7.54 20.10
CA GLU A 219 -11.31 7.36 20.89
C GLU A 219 -10.02 7.49 20.08
N VAL A 220 -9.04 8.15 20.69
CA VAL A 220 -7.63 8.14 20.29
C VAL A 220 -6.77 7.70 21.47
N GLY A 221 -6.09 6.57 21.37
CA GLY A 221 -5.25 6.05 22.47
C GLY A 221 -3.97 6.86 22.68
N GLY A 222 -3.44 7.48 21.63
CA GLY A 222 -2.27 8.35 21.65
C GLY A 222 -2.59 9.85 21.58
N ASN A 223 -1.71 10.61 20.93
CA ASN A 223 -1.88 12.03 20.64
C ASN A 223 -2.89 12.24 19.51
N LEU A 224 -3.74 13.26 19.64
CA LEU A 224 -4.63 13.73 18.60
C LEU A 224 -4.13 15.07 18.03
N ASN A 225 -3.66 15.07 16.78
CA ASN A 225 -3.17 16.26 16.12
C ASN A 225 -4.21 16.85 15.16
N LEU A 226 -4.84 17.95 15.60
CA LEU A 226 -5.87 18.72 14.89
C LEU A 226 -5.32 20.04 14.34
N ARG A 227 -4.00 20.21 14.27
CA ARG A 227 -3.40 21.45 13.76
C ARG A 227 -3.81 21.66 12.30
N LYS A 228 -4.18 22.90 11.96
CA LYS A 228 -4.57 23.32 10.61
C LYS A 228 -5.73 22.50 10.03
N THR A 229 -6.67 22.07 10.87
CA THR A 229 -7.89 21.38 10.45
C THR A 229 -9.06 22.35 10.30
N THR A 230 -10.03 22.09 9.43
CA THR A 230 -11.21 22.98 9.32
C THR A 230 -12.50 22.38 9.87
N CYS A 231 -12.47 21.15 10.38
CA CYS A 231 -13.61 20.55 11.07
C CYS A 231 -13.43 20.62 12.59
N TYR A 232 -14.45 21.11 13.28
CA TYR A 232 -14.43 21.34 14.73
C TYR A 232 -15.43 20.47 15.51
N ASN A 233 -16.26 19.69 14.80
CA ASN A 233 -17.21 18.82 15.45
C ASN A 233 -16.50 17.57 15.97
N ILE A 234 -16.30 17.54 17.29
CA ILE A 234 -15.71 16.41 18.04
C ILE A 234 -16.73 15.83 19.04
N SER A 235 -18.03 15.99 18.79
CA SER A 235 -19.09 15.67 19.75
C SER A 235 -19.13 14.20 20.18
N SER A 236 -18.65 13.27 19.34
CA SER A 236 -18.55 11.84 19.69
C SER A 236 -17.26 11.46 20.40
N LEU A 237 -16.25 12.35 20.41
CA LEU A 237 -14.95 12.06 21.00
C LEU A 237 -15.10 11.96 22.53
N LYS A 238 -14.74 10.81 23.08
CA LYS A 238 -14.84 10.51 24.52
C LYS A 238 -13.49 10.57 25.20
N ARG A 239 -12.43 10.09 24.54
CA ARG A 239 -11.11 9.93 25.15
C ARG A 239 -9.96 10.22 24.18
N VAL A 240 -8.94 10.91 24.72
CA VAL A 240 -7.60 11.05 24.13
C VAL A 240 -6.56 10.64 25.19
N GLY A 241 -5.83 9.55 24.94
CA GLY A 241 -4.82 9.04 25.87
C GLY A 241 -3.52 9.84 25.91
N GLY A 242 -3.27 10.68 24.90
CA GLY A 242 -2.11 11.58 24.81
C GLY A 242 -2.47 13.07 24.85
N ASN A 243 -1.67 13.87 24.16
CA ASN A 243 -1.90 15.30 24.01
C ASN A 243 -2.88 15.59 22.87
N VAL A 244 -3.62 16.68 22.96
CA VAL A 244 -4.35 17.26 21.82
C VAL A 244 -3.56 18.45 21.29
N LEU A 245 -3.23 18.46 20.00
CA LEU A 245 -2.46 19.52 19.36
C LEU A 245 -3.38 20.35 18.45
N ILE A 246 -3.43 21.67 18.66
CA ILE A 246 -4.38 22.55 17.97
C ILE A 246 -3.70 23.84 17.53
N SER A 247 -4.12 24.41 16.41
CA SER A 247 -3.69 25.73 15.98
C SER A 247 -4.39 26.83 16.80
N LYS A 248 -3.64 27.85 17.20
CA LYS A 248 -4.13 28.97 18.04
C LYS A 248 -5.39 29.62 17.48
N SER A 249 -5.48 29.78 16.15
CA SER A 249 -6.63 30.37 15.45
C SER A 249 -7.91 29.53 15.49
N GLN A 250 -7.83 28.27 15.96
CA GLN A 250 -8.93 27.31 15.93
C GLN A 250 -9.32 26.83 17.33
N PHE A 251 -8.51 27.14 18.35
CA PHE A 251 -8.68 26.64 19.71
C PHE A 251 -10.09 26.90 20.27
N GLU A 252 -10.60 28.12 20.10
CA GLU A 252 -11.93 28.53 20.62
C GLU A 252 -13.10 27.84 19.91
N LYS A 253 -12.87 27.13 18.81
CA LYS A 253 -13.92 26.44 18.05
C LYS A 253 -14.19 25.02 18.53
N TYR A 254 -13.30 24.47 19.35
CA TYR A 254 -13.42 23.13 19.88
C TYR A 254 -14.00 23.12 21.30
N ASP A 255 -14.93 22.22 21.57
CA ASP A 255 -15.44 21.96 22.91
C ASP A 255 -14.89 20.62 23.44
N PHE A 256 -13.90 20.69 24.33
CA PHE A 256 -13.32 19.53 25.00
C PHE A 256 -13.92 19.25 26.38
N SER A 257 -14.99 19.97 26.80
CA SER A 257 -15.53 19.86 28.16
C SER A 257 -16.00 18.45 28.54
N LYS A 258 -16.35 17.63 27.54
CA LYS A 258 -16.81 16.24 27.68
C LYS A 258 -15.78 15.20 27.28
N VAL A 259 -14.56 15.61 26.91
CA VAL A 259 -13.51 14.71 26.43
C VAL A 259 -12.52 14.45 27.56
N GLU A 260 -12.31 13.18 27.89
CA GLU A 260 -11.23 12.78 28.78
C GLU A 260 -9.88 12.91 28.07
N ILE A 261 -9.07 13.89 28.46
CA ILE A 261 -7.71 14.08 27.92
C ILE A 261 -6.70 13.72 29.00
N LYS A 262 -5.96 12.62 28.81
CA LYS A 262 -4.92 12.18 29.76
C LYS A 262 -3.65 13.05 29.70
N GLY A 263 -3.35 13.62 28.53
CA GLY A 263 -2.23 14.54 28.33
C GLY A 263 -2.63 16.01 28.53
N LYS A 264 -2.08 16.88 27.67
CA LYS A 264 -2.39 18.32 27.68
C LYS A 264 -2.93 18.78 26.33
N ILE A 265 -3.73 19.84 26.33
CA ILE A 265 -4.02 20.60 25.11
C ILE A 265 -2.83 21.52 24.83
N LYS A 266 -2.18 21.33 23.69
CA LYS A 266 -1.01 22.09 23.22
C LYS A 266 -1.41 23.00 22.07
N ILE A 267 -1.22 24.29 22.26
CA ILE A 267 -1.61 25.33 21.30
C ILE A 267 -0.38 25.77 20.49
N PHE A 268 -0.52 25.79 19.16
CA PHE A 268 0.56 26.14 18.24
C PHE A 268 0.22 27.39 17.43
N ASN A 269 1.19 28.29 17.27
CA ASN A 269 1.05 29.45 16.39
C ASN A 269 1.31 29.04 14.93
N ASP A 270 0.34 28.37 14.33
CA ASP A 270 0.40 27.93 12.94
C ASP A 270 -0.04 29.04 11.98
N LYS A 271 0.76 29.32 10.96
CA LYS A 271 0.28 30.08 9.79
C LYS A 271 -0.69 29.20 9.00
N PHE A 272 -1.95 29.59 8.98
CA PHE A 272 -2.96 28.98 8.14
C PHE A 272 -2.77 29.54 6.73
N ASN A 273 -2.20 28.76 5.81
CA ASN A 273 -2.18 29.15 4.41
C ASN A 273 -3.60 28.91 3.86
N HIS A 274 -4.51 29.85 4.11
CA HIS A 274 -5.70 29.95 3.30
C HIS A 274 -5.23 30.27 1.87
N ARG A 275 -5.24 29.26 0.98
CA ARG A 275 -4.98 29.29 -0.47
C ARG A 275 -3.53 29.11 -0.90
N VAL A 276 -3.29 28.00 -1.59
CA VAL A 276 -2.94 27.84 -3.01
C VAL A 276 -2.41 26.41 -3.07
N LEU A 277 -3.19 25.51 -3.69
CA LEU A 277 -2.72 24.19 -4.08
C LEU A 277 -1.51 24.43 -4.98
N THR A 278 -0.31 24.34 -4.41
CA THR A 278 0.92 24.28 -5.19
C THR A 278 0.80 23.01 -6.02
N ARG A 279 0.44 23.19 -7.29
CA ARG A 279 0.69 22.17 -8.30
C ARG A 279 2.16 21.79 -8.18
N PRO A 280 2.51 20.50 -8.16
CA PRO A 280 3.91 20.12 -8.20
C PRO A 280 4.54 20.75 -9.45
N HIS A 281 5.65 21.45 -9.25
CA HIS A 281 6.56 21.85 -10.33
C HIS A 281 7.25 20.61 -10.89
#